data_AF-A0A970R1I0-F1
#
_entry.id   AF-A0A970R1I0-F1
#
_cell.length_a   1.000
_cell.length_b   1.000
_cell.length_c   1.000
_cell.angle_alpha   90.00
_cell.angle_beta   90.00
_cell.angle_gamma   90.00
#
_symmetry.space_group_name_H-M   'P 1'
#
loop_
_entity.id
_entity.type
_entity.pdbx_description
1 polymer ?
#
loop_
_entity_poly.entity_id
_entity_poly.type
_entity_poly.pdbx_seq_one_letter_code
_entity_poly.pdbx_strand_id
1 'polypeptide(L)' 'MLTIAGKTKEVKVPVDFIISSDQQFTASGKVPLKMSDFGIEPPTVFFGTITTNNEVEVKFNFEFNKGK' A
#
# COMPACT_ATOMS: atom_id res chain seq x y z
N MET A 1 0.03 10.16 7.11
CA MET A 1 1.17 9.44 7.72
C MET A 1 0.90 7.95 7.62
N LEU A 2 1.89 7.15 7.21
CA LEU A 2 1.85 5.70 7.14
C LEU A 2 2.84 5.11 8.14
N THR A 3 2.39 4.18 8.99
CA THR A 3 3.22 3.52 10.01
C THR A 3 3.36 2.04 9.69
N ILE A 4 4.60 1.58 9.52
CA ILE A 4 4.94 0.16 9.29
C ILE A 4 6.12 -0.18 10.20
N ALA A 5 6.02 -1.31 10.92
CA ALA A 5 7.07 -1.80 11.82
C ALA A 5 7.60 -0.73 12.80
N GLY A 6 6.72 0.13 13.32
CA GLY A 6 7.10 1.20 14.25
C GLY A 6 7.76 2.44 13.62
N LYS A 7 7.99 2.47 12.31
CA LYS A 7 8.45 3.67 11.58
C LYS A 7 7.27 4.36 10.91
N THR A 8 7.18 5.68 11.11
CA THR A 8 6.16 6.53 10.49
C THR A 8 6.79 7.40 9.40
N LYS A 9 6.17 7.41 8.22
CA LYS A 9 6.59 8.22 7.08
C LYS A 9 5.40 8.95 6.47
N GLU A 10 5.67 10.13 5.93
CA GLU A 10 4.71 10.82 5.07
C GLU A 10 4.74 10.18 3.68
N VAL A 11 3.58 9.73 3.21
CA VAL A 11 3.42 9.06 1.92
C VAL A 11 2.22 9.68 1.23
N LYS A 12 2.40 10.09 -0.04
CA LYS A 12 1.29 10.52 -0.89
C LYS A 12 0.63 9.29 -1.48
N VAL A 13 -0.66 9.12 -1.21
CA VAL A 13 -1.46 8.01 -1.72
C VAL A 13 -2.38 8.56 -2.80
N PRO A 14 -2.09 8.34 -4.09
CA PRO A 14 -3.06 8.63 -5.14
C PRO A 14 -4.24 7.68 -4.99
N VAL A 15 -5.45 8.24 -5.03
CA VAL A 15 -6.70 7.48 -4.87
C VAL A 15 -7.62 7.82 -6.04
N ASP A 16 -8.07 6.79 -6.73
CA ASP A 16 -9.13 6.86 -7.72
C ASP A 16 -10.47 6.60 -7.01
N PHE A 17 -11.37 7.57 -7.10
CA PHE A 17 -12.72 7.49 -6.54
C PHE A 17 -13.75 7.30 -7.65
N ILE A 18 -14.59 6.27 -7.49
CA ILE A 18 -15.71 5.98 -8.40
C ILE A 18 -16.99 5.97 -7.56
N ILE A 19 -17.94 6.83 -7.91
CA ILE A 19 -19.27 6.83 -7.30
C ILE A 19 -20.16 5.94 -8.14
N SER A 20 -20.57 4.81 -7.59
CA SER A 20 -21.41 3.82 -8.27
C SER A 20 -22.91 4.11 -8.09
N SER A 21 -23.29 4.72 -6.96
CA SER A 21 -24.63 5.25 -6.68
C SER A 21 -24.59 6.21 -5.48
N ASP A 22 -25.70 6.86 -5.13
CA ASP A 22 -25.82 7.77 -3.98
C ASP A 22 -25.40 7.16 -2.64
N GLN A 23 -25.37 5.82 -2.55
CA GLN A 23 -25.04 5.08 -1.35
C GLN A 23 -23.79 4.22 -1.51
N GLN A 24 -23.16 4.19 -2.68
CA GLN A 24 -22.03 3.30 -2.95
C GLN A 24 -20.91 4.01 -3.68
N PHE A 25 -19.70 3.90 -3.15
CA PHE A 25 -18.51 4.36 -3.83
C PHE A 25 -17.33 3.42 -3.61
N THR A 26 -16.43 3.41 -4.58
CA THR A 26 -15.20 2.65 -4.56
C THR A 26 -14.01 3.61 -4.48
N ALA A 27 -13.05 3.31 -3.60
CA ALA A 27 -11.77 4.00 -3.52
C ALA A 27 -10.66 2.99 -3.81
N SER A 28 -9.93 3.19 -4.90
CA SER A 28 -8.88 2.27 -5.33
C SER A 28 -7.59 3.01 -5.61
N GLY A 29 -6.48 2.29 -5.65
CA GLY A 29 -5.20 2.90 -5.97
C GLY A 29 -4.04 1.96 -5.75
N LYS A 30 -2.87 2.48 -6.10
CA LYS A 30 -1.59 1.80 -5.94
C LYS A 30 -0.54 2.75 -5.43
N VAL A 31 0.26 2.28 -4.47
CA VAL A 31 1.30 3.08 -3.82
C VAL A 31 2.62 2.31 -3.89
N PRO A 32 3.60 2.79 -4.68
CA PRO A 32 4.95 2.26 -4.61
C PRO A 32 5.60 2.69 -3.30
N LEU A 33 6.17 1.74 -2.56
CA LEU A 33 6.90 1.94 -1.31
C LEU A 33 8.24 1.23 -1.38
N LYS A 34 9.22 1.68 -0.62
CA LYS A 34 10.48 0.95 -0.39
C LYS A 34 10.47 0.32 0.99
N MET A 35 10.84 -0.96 1.08
CA MET A 35 10.95 -1.66 2.36
C MET A 35 11.97 -0.95 3.28
N SER A 36 13.08 -0.49 2.70
CA SER A 36 14.14 0.23 3.41
C SER A 36 13.67 1.51 4.12
N ASP A 37 12.65 2.20 3.58
CA ASP A 37 12.13 3.44 4.18
C ASP A 37 11.50 3.19 5.55
N PHE A 38 11.06 1.95 5.78
CA PHE A 38 10.48 1.46 7.03
C PHE A 38 11.47 0.58 7.83
N GLY A 39 12.73 0.47 7.38
CA GLY A 39 13.75 -0.35 8.03
C GLY A 39 13.54 -1.86 7.86
N ILE A 40 12.82 -2.26 6.83
CA ILE A 40 12.61 -3.66 6.48
C ILE A 40 13.66 -4.01 5.42
N GLU A 41 14.44 -5.06 5.67
CA GLU A 41 15.36 -5.61 4.68
C GLU A 41 14.60 -6.55 3.73
N PRO A 42 14.84 -6.46 2.41
CA PRO A 42 14.21 -7.36 1.45
C PRO A 42 14.51 -8.83 1.77
N PRO A 43 13.51 -9.72 1.73
CA PRO A 43 13.74 -11.14 1.90
C PRO A 43 14.75 -11.72 0.91
N THR A 44 15.63 -12.59 1.41
CA THR A 44 16.63 -13.33 0.64
C THR A 44 16.41 -14.84 0.76
N VAL A 45 16.60 -15.60 -0.32
CA VAL A 45 16.55 -17.08 -0.35
C VAL A 45 17.85 -17.67 -0.91
N PHE A 46 18.07 -18.98 -0.70
CA PHE A 46 19.30 -19.70 -1.07
C PHE A 46 20.59 -19.03 -0.56
N PHE A 47 20.74 -18.90 0.77
CA PHE A 47 21.92 -18.28 1.40
C PHE A 47 22.28 -16.89 0.85
N GLY A 48 21.29 -16.10 0.43
CA GLY A 48 21.52 -14.75 -0.11
C GLY A 48 21.76 -14.69 -1.62
N THR A 49 21.67 -15.81 -2.34
CA THR A 49 21.90 -15.83 -3.80
C THR A 49 20.73 -15.21 -4.58
N ILE A 50 19.53 -15.20 -4.02
CA ILE A 50 18.34 -14.61 -4.63
C ILE A 50 17.70 -13.63 -3.64
N THR A 51 17.57 -12.37 -4.05
CA THR A 51 17.00 -11.28 -3.24
C THR A 51 15.83 -10.64 -3.98
N THR A 52 14.78 -10.30 -3.24
CA THR A 52 13.63 -9.57 -3.78
C THR A 52 13.96 -8.09 -3.97
N ASN A 53 13.25 -7.41 -4.88
CA ASN A 53 13.43 -5.98 -5.07
C ASN A 53 13.00 -5.21 -3.80
N ASN A 54 13.68 -4.11 -3.50
CA ASN A 54 13.37 -3.25 -2.35
C ASN A 54 12.04 -2.51 -2.52
N GLU A 55 11.58 -2.36 -3.77
CA GLU A 55 10.30 -1.75 -4.08
C GLU A 55 9.15 -2.75 -3.96
N VAL A 56 8.09 -2.32 -3.30
CA VAL A 56 6.80 -3.03 -3.19
C VAL A 56 5.67 -2.10 -3.63
N GLU A 57 4.70 -2.65 -4.35
CA GLU A 57 3.50 -1.92 -4.76
C GLU A 57 2.31 -2.37 -3.91
N VAL A 58 1.81 -1.48 -3.06
CA VAL A 58 0.60 -1.73 -2.27
C VAL A 58 -0.59 -1.35 -3.13
N LYS A 59 -1.40 -2.35 -3.52
CA LYS A 59 -2.67 -2.15 -4.24
C LYS A 59 -3.81 -2.27 -3.25
N PHE A 60 -4.74 -1.33 -3.32
CA PHE A 60 -5.95 -1.35 -2.49
C PHE A 60 -7.19 -1.10 -3.35
N ASN A 61 -8.29 -1.71 -2.93
CA ASN A 61 -9.61 -1.48 -3.46
C ASN A 61 -10.60 -1.59 -2.29
N PHE A 62 -11.23 -0.48 -1.95
CA PHE A 62 -12.20 -0.39 -0.88
C PHE A 62 -13.57 -0.08 -1.46
N GLU A 63 -14.56 -0.89 -1.10
CA GLU A 63 -15.96 -0.65 -1.41
C GLU A 63 -16.67 -0.13 -0.17
N PHE A 64 -17.32 1.02 -0.31
CA PHE A 64 -18.06 1.66 0.76
C PHE A 64 -19.54 1.66 0.44
N ASN A 65 -20.32 1.22 1.42
CA ASN A 65 -21.77 1.33 1.42
C ASN A 65 -22.16 2.31 2.52
N LYS A 66 -22.93 3.34 2.17
CA LYS A 66 -23.54 4.23 3.16
C LYS A 66 -24.56 3.42 3.95
N GLY A 67 -24.21 3.07 5.18
CA GLY A 67 -25.13 2.44 6.11
C GLY A 67 -26.37 3.32 6.32
N LYS A 68 -27.52 2.67 6.50
CA LYS A 68 -28.77 3.35 6.88
C LYS A 68 -28.61 4.08 8.21
#